data_AF-A0AAV4VW50-F1
#
_entry.id   AF-A0AAV4VW50-F1
#
_cell.length_a   1.000
_cell.length_b   1.000
_cell.length_c   1.000
_cell.angle_alpha   90.00
_cell.angle_beta   90.00
_cell.angle_gamma   90.00
#
_symmetry.space_group_name_H-M   'P 1'
#
loop_
_entity.id
_entity.type
_entity.pdbx_description
1 polymer ?
#
loop_
_entity_poly.entity_id
_entity_poly.type
_entity_poly.pdbx_seq_one_letter_code
_entity_poly.pdbx_strand_id
1 'polypeptide(L)' 'MNELGHPSGLLHQIFDILYDDDVITEETFKDWEQSDDPDEAEGKGVAIHSVKSFFMWLKEPEETEE' A
#
# COMPACT_ATOMS: atom_id res chain seq x y z
N MET A 1 -5.33 3.09 -22.64
CA MET A 1 -4.79 2.08 -21.71
C MET A 1 -3.48 2.67 -21.20
N ASN A 2 -3.51 3.21 -19.98
CA ASN A 2 -2.31 3.75 -19.35
C ASN A 2 -1.57 2.58 -18.68
N GLU A 3 -0.81 1.81 -19.47
CA GLU A 3 -0.03 0.71 -18.92
C GLU A 3 1.30 1.23 -18.39
N LEU A 4 1.46 1.22 -17.07
CA LEU A 4 2.75 1.44 -16.43
C LEU A 4 3.55 0.14 -16.46
N GLY A 5 4.88 0.21 -16.49
CA GLY A 5 5.74 -0.98 -16.56
C GLY A 5 5.82 -1.81 -15.28
N HIS A 6 5.21 -1.33 -14.18
CA HIS A 6 5.21 -1.94 -12.84
C HIS A 6 6.55 -2.62 -12.46
N PRO A 7 7.67 -1.88 -12.37
CA PRO A 7 8.94 -2.45 -11.95
C PRO A 7 8.81 -3.14 -10.60
N SER A 8 9.35 -4.37 -10.49
CA SER A 8 9.24 -5.17 -9.28
C SER A 8 9.80 -4.40 -8.07
N GLY A 9 9.00 -4.32 -7.01
CA GLY A 9 9.39 -3.69 -5.73
C GLY A 9 9.36 -2.16 -5.71
N LEU A 10 9.19 -1.47 -6.83
CA LEU A 10 9.23 0.00 -6.84
C LEU A 10 8.11 0.63 -6.00
N LEU A 11 6.86 0.19 -6.19
CA LEU A 11 5.74 0.73 -5.41
C LEU A 11 5.86 0.39 -3.92
N HIS A 12 6.40 -0.79 -3.61
CA HIS A 12 6.66 -1.21 -2.23
C HIS A 12 7.68 -0.29 -1.56
N GLN A 13 8.82 -0.03 -2.21
CA GLN A 13 9.83 0.91 -1.70
C GLN A 13 9.27 2.33 -1.51
N ILE A 14 8.37 2.78 -2.40
CA ILE A 14 7.69 4.06 -2.23
C ILE A 14 6.79 4.03 -0.99
N PHE A 15 6.05 2.95 -0.75
CA PHE A 15 5.19 2.81 0.42
C PHE A 15 6.00 2.78 1.72
N ASP A 16 7.11 2.03 1.73
CA ASP A 16 8.04 1.98 2.86
C ASP A 16 8.52 3.40 3.23
N ILE A 17 9.03 4.17 2.25
CA ILE A 17 9.51 5.54 2.48
C ILE A 17 8.39 6.45 2.99
N LEU A 18 7.19 6.37 2.39
CA LEU A 18 6.07 7.24 2.78
C LEU A 18 5.55 6.93 4.18
N TYR A 19 5.63 5.66 4.60
CA TYR A 19 5.27 5.24 5.94
C TYR A 19 6.36 5.59 6.96
N ASP A 20 7.61 5.21 6.69
CA ASP A 20 8.75 5.39 7.60
C ASP A 20 9.07 6.87 7.88
N ASP A 21 8.85 7.74 6.89
CA ASP A 21 9.07 9.20 7.03
C ASP A 21 7.81 9.94 7.56
N ASP A 22 6.81 9.22 8.10
CA ASP A 22 5.55 9.76 8.62
C ASP A 22 4.78 10.66 7.62
N VAL A 23 4.95 10.44 6.31
CA VAL A 23 4.30 11.24 5.27
C VAL A 23 2.84 10.81 5.09
N ILE A 24 2.58 9.51 5.20
CA ILE A 24 1.24 8.91 5.12
C ILE A 24 1.03 7.99 6.32
N THR A 25 -0.10 8.17 7.00
CA THR A 25 -0.44 7.36 8.18
C THR A 25 -0.88 5.95 7.79
N GLU A 26 -0.72 5.02 8.73
CA GLU A 26 -1.29 3.66 8.64
C GLU A 26 -2.76 3.66 8.23
N GLU A 27 -3.58 4.49 8.88
CA GLU A 27 -5.02 4.61 8.61
C GLU A 27 -5.27 5.00 7.15
N THR A 28 -4.50 5.96 6.63
CA THR A 28 -4.65 6.43 5.24
C THR A 28 -4.30 5.32 4.23
N PHE A 29 -3.27 4.51 4.50
CA PHE A 29 -2.97 3.33 3.68
C PHE A 29 -4.11 2.30 3.72
N LYS A 30 -4.66 2.02 4.91
CA LYS A 30 -5.76 1.07 5.10
C LYS A 30 -7.05 1.54 4.43
N ASP A 31 -7.32 2.84 4.46
CA ASP A 31 -8.47 3.45 3.78
C ASP A 31 -8.32 3.35 2.26
N TRP A 32 -7.13 3.67 1.72
CA TRP A 32 -6.87 3.51 0.30
C TRP A 32 -6.98 2.04 -0.14
N GLU A 33 -6.47 1.08 0.64
CA GLU A 33 -6.57 -0.35 0.34
C GLU A 33 -8.02 -0.83 0.19
N GLN A 34 -8.92 -0.29 1.02
CA GLN A 34 -10.34 -0.67 1.09
C GLN A 34 -11.25 0.22 0.24
N SER A 35 -10.74 1.32 -0.31
CA SER A 35 -11.53 2.27 -1.08
C SER A 35 -12.11 1.63 -2.36
N ASP A 36 -13.41 1.86 -2.57
CA ASP A 36 -14.16 1.46 -3.77
C ASP A 36 -14.38 2.65 -4.73
N ASP A 37 -13.58 3.72 -4.61
CA ASP A 37 -13.70 4.89 -5.48
C ASP A 37 -13.46 4.49 -6.96
N PRO A 38 -14.42 4.71 -7.87
CA PRO A 38 -14.26 4.39 -9.29
C PRO A 38 -13.10 5.12 -9.96
N ASP A 39 -12.72 6.30 -9.47
CA ASP A 39 -11.60 7.08 -10.02
C ASP A 39 -10.25 6.48 -9.61
N GLU A 40 -10.21 5.65 -8.55
CA GLU A 40 -9.02 4.90 -8.13
C GLU A 40 -8.93 3.51 -8.78
N ALA A 41 -9.98 3.04 -9.47
CA ALA A 41 -10.08 1.63 -9.88
C ALA A 41 -9.04 1.23 -10.95
N GLU A 42 -8.65 2.14 -11.84
CA GLU A 42 -7.67 1.85 -12.90
C GLU A 42 -6.29 1.55 -12.29
N GLY A 43 -5.79 0.32 -12.50
CA GLY A 43 -4.46 -0.09 -12.05
C GLY A 43 -4.35 -0.49 -10.57
N LYS A 44 -5.37 -0.23 -9.73
CA LYS A 44 -5.37 -0.54 -8.29
C LYS A 44 -5.14 -2.01 -7.98
N GLY A 45 -5.74 -2.92 -8.73
CA GLY A 45 -5.51 -4.36 -8.53
C GLY A 45 -4.05 -4.78 -8.68
N VAL A 46 -3.34 -4.20 -9.66
CA VAL A 46 -1.90 -4.45 -9.87
C VAL A 46 -1.08 -3.80 -8.77
N ALA A 47 -1.42 -2.57 -8.39
CA ALA A 47 -0.79 -1.86 -7.27
C ALA A 47 -0.90 -2.68 -5.97
N ILE A 48 -2.11 -3.05 -5.56
CA ILE A 48 -2.38 -3.87 -4.36
C ILE A 48 -1.61 -5.19 -4.38
N HIS A 49 -1.57 -5.88 -5.53
CA HIS A 49 -0.79 -7.11 -5.64
C HIS A 49 0.71 -6.88 -5.39
N SER A 50 1.26 -5.78 -5.91
CA SER A 50 2.68 -5.46 -5.76
C SER A 50 3.11 -5.05 -4.36
N VAL A 51 2.17 -4.58 -3.52
CA VAL A 51 2.43 -4.14 -2.14
C VAL A 51 1.78 -5.04 -1.09
N LYS A 52 1.32 -6.24 -1.48
CA LYS A 52 0.60 -7.14 -0.57
C LYS A 52 1.36 -7.43 0.74
N SER A 53 2.68 -7.60 0.68
CA SER A 53 3.51 -7.82 1.88
C SER A 53 3.50 -6.65 2.85
N PHE A 54 3.48 -5.40 2.34
CA PHE A 54 3.40 -4.20 3.16
C PHE A 54 2.09 -4.20 3.97
N PHE A 55 0.95 -4.47 3.33
CA PHE A 55 -0.34 -4.55 4.03
C PHE A 55 -0.49 -5.75 4.95
N MET A 56 0.21 -6.86 4.68
CA MET A 56 0.25 -7.99 5.61
C MET A 56 0.93 -7.56 6.91
N TRP A 57 2.11 -6.94 6.81
CA TRP A 57 2.84 -6.40 7.94
C TRP A 57 2.06 -5.32 8.69
N LEU A 58 1.47 -4.35 7.99
CA LEU A 58 0.68 -3.25 8.57
C LEU A 58 -0.57 -3.71 9.35
N LYS A 59 -1.01 -4.95 9.14
CA LYS A 59 -2.16 -5.56 9.82
C LYS A 59 -1.75 -6.54 10.92
N GLU A 60 -0.46 -6.83 11.06
CA GLU A 60 0.03 -7.61 12.19
C GLU A 60 -0.29 -6.82 13.47
N PRO A 61 -0.92 -7.46 14.48
CA PRO A 61 -1.11 -6.80 15.76
C PRO A 61 0.27 -6.47 16.32
N GLU A 62 0.48 -5.25 16.82
CA GLU A 62 1.67 -4.97 17.62
C GLU A 62 1.70 -6.01 18.74
N GLU A 63 2.72 -6.87 18.76
CA GLU A 63 2.94 -7.76 19.89
C GLU A 63 3.12 -6.85 21.11
N THR A 64 2.08 -6.72 21.92
CA THR A 64 2.17 -6.06 23.22
C THR A 64 3.30 -6.77 23.98
N GLU A 65 4.45 -6.12 24.11
CA GLU A 65 5.50 -6.54 25.02
C GLU A 65 4.88 -6.52 26.44
N GLU A 66 4.60 -7.70 27.01
CA GLU A 66 4.20 -7.86 28.41
C GLU A 66 5.36 -7.54 29.38
#